data_AF-A0A1Z5KJ62-F1
#
_entry.id   AF-A0A1Z5KJ62-F1
#
_cell.length_a   1.000
_cell.length_b   1.000
_cell.length_c   1.000
_cell.angle_alpha   90.00
_cell.angle_beta   90.00
_cell.angle_gamma   90.00
#
_symmetry.space_group_name_H-M   'P 1'
#
loop_
_entity.id
_entity.type
_entity.pdbx_description
1 polymer ?
#
loop_
_entity_poly.entity_id
_entity_poly.type
_entity_poly.pdbx_seq_one_letter_code
_entity_poly.pdbx_strand_id
1 'polypeptide(L)'
;MSRTDDDPKSILDEKHKKLLLRFSFALRWLSSKAIFHSFCFLKAMMSLTMLKHGARLLSGLQQAQKQSVCWASTLIVADPGPSAPACAAVTAAKQLNADDTIDLVFVGTQAPQEVPSGVNSVFFYKSAETPTAETVAACVADAASGYDRIIGTSTKFGATVLPRLAALVNASPVTDITSVIDSSTVMRPLYAGNALAKIQIGSELPQVLSFRPTSFDKVPTEAVKNMTEKPAIVFEGSKWEGENVSKSERPDLQSAAVVVSGGRGMGSGENFSLLEELADALGGGAVGASRAAVDAGMVPNDMQVGQTGKVVAPKLYVAVGISGAIQHLSGMKDSKTIVAINKDPEAPIFQVADYGLVGDLFTIVPEMTQKVKS
;
A
#
# COMPACT_ATOMS: atom_id res chain seq x y z
N MET A 1 57.11 32.47 3.83
CA MET A 1 57.16 33.37 5.00
C MET A 1 56.43 32.68 6.15
N SER A 2 57.17 32.39 7.22
CA SER A 2 56.75 31.84 8.53
C SER A 2 55.56 32.60 9.16
N ARG A 3 54.73 32.11 10.10
CA ARG A 3 55.01 31.53 11.44
C ARG A 3 53.61 31.26 12.11
N THR A 4 53.31 30.06 12.60
CA THR A 4 53.24 29.57 14.02
C THR A 4 51.87 29.64 14.73
N ASP A 5 51.62 28.53 15.44
CA ASP A 5 50.56 28.18 16.39
C ASP A 5 50.41 29.12 17.61
N ASP A 6 49.24 29.10 18.27
CA ASP A 6 49.10 28.72 19.69
C ASP A 6 47.65 28.78 20.21
N ASP A 7 47.33 27.86 21.12
CA ASP A 7 46.03 27.53 21.74
C ASP A 7 46.01 28.04 23.23
N PRO A 8 45.13 27.62 24.17
CA PRO A 8 44.01 28.36 24.79
C PRO A 8 44.13 28.71 26.31
N LYS A 9 43.22 29.55 26.87
CA LYS A 9 42.53 29.39 28.20
C LYS A 9 41.87 30.67 28.80
N SER A 10 40.79 30.41 29.57
CA SER A 10 40.12 31.24 30.61
C SER A 10 39.19 32.35 30.07
N ILE A 11 37.90 32.41 30.44
CA ILE A 11 37.39 32.96 31.71
C ILE A 11 35.94 32.46 31.92
N LEU A 12 35.65 31.87 33.09
CA LEU A 12 34.30 31.59 33.60
C LEU A 12 33.95 32.66 34.64
N ASP A 13 32.93 33.47 34.38
CA ASP A 13 32.56 34.65 35.16
C ASP A 13 31.34 34.41 36.08
N GLU A 14 31.63 34.34 37.38
CA GLU A 14 31.01 35.02 38.53
C GLU A 14 29.48 35.28 38.65
N LYS A 15 28.60 34.56 37.96
CA LYS A 15 27.12 34.69 38.17
C LYS A 15 26.44 33.58 38.97
N HIS A 16 27.13 32.50 39.33
CA HIS A 16 26.53 31.34 40.01
C HIS A 16 26.79 31.22 41.53
N LYS A 17 27.54 32.15 42.15
CA LYS A 17 27.90 32.08 43.59
C LYS A 17 27.10 32.97 44.53
N LYS A 18 26.14 33.78 44.06
CA LYS A 18 25.38 34.73 44.92
C LYS A 18 23.91 34.40 45.19
N LEU A 19 23.35 33.31 44.65
CA LEU A 19 21.94 32.96 44.89
C LEU A 19 21.73 31.93 46.03
N LEU A 20 22.78 31.22 46.43
CA LEU A 20 22.73 30.18 47.48
C LEU A 20 22.92 30.70 48.91
N LEU A 21 23.08 32.02 49.11
CA LEU A 21 23.30 32.63 50.44
C LEU A 21 22.07 33.32 51.05
N ARG A 22 20.88 33.15 50.47
CA ARG A 22 19.62 33.72 51.00
C ARG A 22 18.64 32.69 51.59
N PHE A 23 19.09 31.45 51.77
CA PHE A 23 18.26 30.34 52.28
C PHE A 23 18.47 29.97 53.76
N SER A 24 19.17 30.81 54.53
CA SER A 24 19.28 30.66 55.98
C SER A 24 19.18 32.02 56.63
N PHE A 25 18.04 32.31 57.26
CA PHE A 25 17.77 33.32 58.31
C PHE A 25 16.31 33.81 58.23
N ALA A 26 15.34 32.94 58.54
CA ALA A 26 13.99 33.35 59.01
C ALA A 26 13.15 32.18 59.55
N LEU A 27 13.78 31.06 59.94
CA LEU A 27 13.11 29.97 60.67
C LEU A 27 13.44 30.10 62.16
N ARG A 28 13.00 31.18 62.81
CA ARG A 28 13.14 31.35 64.27
C ARG A 28 12.21 32.42 64.85
N TRP A 29 10.88 32.23 64.75
CA TRP A 29 9.96 32.83 65.71
C TRP A 29 8.67 32.01 65.81
N LEU A 30 8.52 31.32 66.94
CA LEU A 30 7.38 30.49 67.32
C LEU A 30 6.75 31.10 68.58
N SER A 31 5.42 30.95 68.68
CA SER A 31 4.54 31.05 69.86
C SER A 31 3.87 32.41 70.17
N SER A 32 2.54 32.47 70.03
CA SER A 32 1.62 32.26 71.17
C SER A 32 0.13 32.39 70.83
N LYS A 33 -0.62 31.34 71.21
CA LYS A 33 -1.99 31.27 71.78
C LYS A 33 -3.07 32.30 71.39
N ALA A 34 -4.04 31.83 70.60
CA ALA A 34 -5.50 32.01 70.78
C ALA A 34 -6.19 30.88 69.98
N ILE A 35 -6.33 29.66 70.52
CA ILE A 35 -7.35 29.15 71.44
C ILE A 35 -8.77 29.17 70.84
N PHE A 36 -9.19 27.97 70.42
CA PHE A 36 -10.49 27.34 70.67
C PHE A 36 -11.71 28.27 70.52
N HIS A 37 -12.33 28.26 69.33
CA HIS A 37 -13.79 28.15 69.15
C HIS A 37 -14.24 28.02 67.67
N SER A 38 -13.35 28.08 66.67
CA SER A 38 -13.70 27.73 65.28
C SER A 38 -13.58 26.23 64.95
N PHE A 39 -13.49 25.38 65.98
CA PHE A 39 -13.29 23.92 65.87
C PHE A 39 -14.56 23.14 65.46
N CYS A 40 -15.72 23.78 65.33
CA CYS A 40 -16.96 23.13 64.87
C CYS A 40 -17.34 23.41 63.41
N PHE A 41 -16.78 24.43 62.76
CA PHE A 41 -17.05 24.71 61.33
C PHE A 41 -16.10 23.95 60.38
N LEU A 42 -14.89 23.64 60.83
CA LEU A 42 -13.90 22.93 60.01
C LEU A 42 -14.19 21.42 59.88
N LYS A 43 -14.96 20.84 60.82
CA LYS A 43 -15.45 19.45 60.76
C LYS A 43 -16.50 19.25 59.65
N ALA A 44 -17.25 20.30 59.28
CA ALA A 44 -18.12 20.29 58.11
C ALA A 44 -17.33 20.45 56.79
N MET A 45 -16.19 21.16 56.80
CA MET A 45 -15.28 21.21 55.65
C MET A 45 -14.53 19.88 55.40
N MET A 46 -14.24 19.10 56.46
CA MET A 46 -13.63 17.77 56.33
C MET A 46 -14.55 16.72 55.68
N SER A 47 -15.88 16.93 55.68
CA SER A 47 -16.81 16.10 54.91
C SER A 47 -16.74 16.37 53.41
N LEU A 48 -16.28 17.56 52.99
CA LEU A 48 -16.08 17.92 51.59
C LEU A 48 -14.73 17.40 51.06
N THR A 49 -13.75 17.20 51.94
CA THR A 49 -12.44 16.63 51.59
C THR A 49 -12.53 15.12 51.32
N MET A 50 -13.42 14.39 52.02
CA MET A 50 -13.69 12.97 51.73
C MET A 50 -14.50 12.75 50.43
N LEU A 51 -15.42 13.65 50.06
CA LEU A 51 -16.12 13.58 48.76
C LEU A 51 -15.21 13.90 47.57
N LYS A 52 -14.20 14.77 47.74
CA LYS A 52 -13.27 15.15 46.66
C LYS A 52 -12.18 14.09 46.39
N HIS A 53 -11.87 13.23 47.35
CA HIS A 53 -10.89 12.15 47.16
C HIS A 53 -11.54 10.85 46.63
N GLY A 54 -12.80 10.57 46.99
CA GLY A 54 -13.56 9.44 46.41
C GLY A 54 -13.89 9.61 44.93
N ALA A 55 -14.28 10.81 44.49
CA ALA A 55 -14.65 11.07 43.09
C ALA A 55 -13.46 11.15 42.12
N ARG A 56 -12.24 11.44 42.60
CA ARG A 56 -11.00 11.49 41.78
C ARG A 56 -10.28 10.14 41.68
N LEU A 57 -10.40 9.27 42.68
CA LEU A 57 -9.89 7.89 42.57
C LEU A 57 -10.81 7.01 41.71
N LEU A 58 -12.14 7.20 41.73
CA LEU A 58 -13.07 6.36 40.97
C LEU A 58 -13.16 6.71 39.47
N SER A 59 -13.11 7.98 39.06
CA SER A 59 -13.14 8.32 37.62
C SER A 59 -11.76 8.24 36.96
N GLY A 60 -10.70 8.64 37.66
CA GLY A 60 -9.32 8.55 37.18
C GLY A 60 -8.86 7.12 36.94
N LEU A 61 -9.32 6.15 37.75
CA LEU A 61 -8.99 4.73 37.56
C LEU A 61 -10.00 4.00 36.66
N GLN A 62 -11.27 4.41 36.57
CA GLN A 62 -12.19 3.79 35.61
C GLN A 62 -12.03 4.30 34.17
N GLN A 63 -11.45 5.49 33.95
CA GLN A 63 -11.28 6.05 32.61
C GLN A 63 -9.83 5.95 32.10
N ALA A 64 -8.81 6.01 32.97
CA ALA A 64 -7.42 5.75 32.57
C ALA A 64 -7.06 4.26 32.50
N GLN A 65 -7.97 3.38 32.95
CA GLN A 65 -7.73 1.93 33.02
C GLN A 65 -8.76 1.11 32.20
N LYS A 66 -9.78 1.75 31.61
CA LYS A 66 -10.50 1.21 30.44
C LYS A 66 -9.73 1.53 29.17
N GLN A 67 -8.57 0.86 29.09
CA GLN A 67 -8.06 0.23 27.88
C GLN A 67 -7.82 1.17 26.70
N SER A 68 -6.70 1.88 26.80
CA SER A 68 -5.86 2.24 25.65
C SER A 68 -5.37 0.98 24.94
N VAL A 69 -6.26 0.33 24.19
CA VAL A 69 -5.83 -0.35 22.97
C VAL A 69 -6.08 0.68 21.90
N CYS A 70 -5.05 1.44 21.54
CA CYS A 70 -5.09 2.19 20.30
C CYS A 70 -5.03 1.13 19.20
N TRP A 71 -6.16 0.49 18.88
CA TRP A 71 -6.23 -0.29 17.65
C TRP A 71 -6.00 0.72 16.54
N ALA A 72 -4.83 0.64 15.91
CA ALA A 72 -4.61 1.46 14.74
C ALA A 72 -5.65 1.03 13.70
N SER A 73 -6.35 2.03 13.17
CA SER A 73 -7.45 1.81 12.24
C SER A 73 -6.93 2.01 10.83
N THR A 74 -7.12 0.98 10.00
CA THR A 74 -6.69 0.99 8.60
C THR A 74 -7.91 1.00 7.68
N LEU A 75 -7.98 1.97 6.78
CA LEU A 75 -8.95 2.01 5.70
C LEU A 75 -8.30 1.56 4.39
N ILE A 76 -8.82 0.49 3.79
CA ILE A 76 -8.37 0.00 2.49
C ILE A 76 -9.21 0.61 1.37
N VAL A 77 -8.54 1.26 0.42
CA VAL A 77 -9.12 1.77 -0.82
C VAL A 77 -9.17 0.65 -1.85
N ALA A 78 -10.36 0.14 -2.15
CA ALA A 78 -10.54 -0.94 -3.10
C ALA A 78 -10.55 -0.44 -4.55
N ASP A 79 -9.82 -1.15 -5.41
CA ASP A 79 -9.93 -1.01 -6.86
C ASP A 79 -11.34 -1.38 -7.37
N PRO A 80 -11.79 -0.81 -8.51
CA PRO A 80 -13.01 -1.25 -9.19
C PRO A 80 -12.87 -2.71 -9.64
N GLY A 81 -13.82 -3.57 -9.27
CA GLY A 81 -13.89 -4.97 -9.73
C GLY A 81 -13.38 -6.00 -8.71
N PRO A 82 -13.39 -7.31 -9.07
CA PRO A 82 -13.06 -8.39 -8.15
C PRO A 82 -11.64 -8.25 -7.58
N SER A 83 -11.58 -8.39 -6.26
CA SER A 83 -10.75 -7.66 -5.31
C SER A 83 -9.32 -8.21 -5.13
N ALA A 84 -8.71 -8.85 -6.14
CA ALA A 84 -7.39 -9.44 -6.00
C ALA A 84 -6.29 -8.44 -5.55
N PRO A 85 -6.27 -7.18 -6.03
CA PRO A 85 -5.37 -6.16 -5.49
C PRO A 85 -5.69 -5.80 -4.03
N ALA A 86 -6.97 -5.61 -3.69
CA ALA A 86 -7.38 -5.31 -2.31
C ALA A 86 -7.08 -6.46 -1.34
N CYS A 87 -7.11 -7.71 -1.80
CA CYS A 87 -6.70 -8.88 -1.02
C CYS A 87 -5.22 -8.82 -0.62
N ALA A 88 -4.35 -8.39 -1.54
CA ALA A 88 -2.94 -8.16 -1.25
C ALA A 88 -2.75 -6.98 -0.27
N ALA A 89 -3.57 -5.94 -0.38
CA ALA A 89 -3.55 -4.79 0.53
C ALA A 89 -3.91 -5.18 1.98
N VAL A 90 -4.86 -6.10 2.20
CA VAL A 90 -5.18 -6.63 3.55
C VAL A 90 -3.97 -7.33 4.15
N THR A 91 -3.25 -8.15 3.37
CA THR A 91 -2.03 -8.83 3.85
C THR A 91 -0.97 -7.79 4.25
N ALA A 92 -0.75 -6.78 3.42
CA ALA A 92 0.20 -5.71 3.73
C ALA A 92 -0.18 -4.93 4.99
N ALA A 93 -1.46 -4.61 5.16
CA ALA A 93 -1.97 -3.96 6.38
C ALA A 93 -1.68 -4.79 7.64
N LYS A 94 -1.99 -6.10 7.59
CA LYS A 94 -1.72 -7.04 8.70
C LYS A 94 -0.22 -7.21 8.99
N GLN A 95 0.65 -7.08 7.99
CA GLN A 95 2.10 -7.09 8.20
C GLN A 95 2.61 -5.83 8.88
N LEU A 96 1.99 -4.66 8.65
CA LEU A 96 2.32 -3.44 9.38
C LEU A 96 1.87 -3.53 10.84
N ASN A 97 0.65 -4.02 11.07
CA ASN A 97 0.16 -4.29 12.41
C ASN A 97 -0.91 -5.39 12.38
N ALA A 98 -0.66 -6.48 13.09
CA ALA A 98 -1.53 -7.65 13.10
C ALA A 98 -2.88 -7.36 13.81
N ASP A 99 -2.89 -6.41 14.73
CA ASP A 99 -4.07 -6.06 15.54
C ASP A 99 -4.89 -4.90 14.94
N ASP A 100 -4.55 -4.42 13.74
CA ASP A 100 -5.29 -3.33 13.09
C ASP A 100 -6.73 -3.75 12.76
N THR A 101 -7.69 -2.89 13.10
CA THR A 101 -9.04 -2.99 12.55
C THR A 101 -9.01 -2.52 11.10
N ILE A 102 -9.35 -3.42 10.18
CA ILE A 102 -9.33 -3.16 8.74
C ILE A 102 -10.76 -2.95 8.25
N ASP A 103 -11.04 -1.76 7.74
CA ASP A 103 -12.27 -1.46 7.00
C ASP A 103 -11.94 -1.21 5.52
N LEU A 104 -12.95 -1.28 4.66
CA LEU A 104 -12.79 -1.14 3.22
C LEU A 104 -13.72 -0.05 2.68
N VAL A 105 -13.20 0.83 1.84
CA VAL A 105 -14.00 1.80 1.07
C VAL A 105 -14.03 1.39 -0.40
N PHE A 106 -15.23 1.38 -0.97
CA PHE A 106 -15.49 1.11 -2.37
C PHE A 106 -16.40 2.20 -2.95
N VAL A 107 -16.04 2.73 -4.12
CA VAL A 107 -16.80 3.78 -4.81
C VAL A 107 -17.15 3.24 -6.19
N GLY A 108 -18.44 3.16 -6.52
CA GLY A 108 -18.85 2.55 -7.78
C GLY A 108 -20.35 2.60 -8.02
N THR A 109 -20.77 2.05 -9.16
CA THR A 109 -22.18 2.02 -9.58
C THR A 109 -22.97 0.88 -8.93
N GLN A 110 -22.30 -0.20 -8.57
CA GLN A 110 -22.88 -1.39 -7.95
C GLN A 110 -22.12 -1.75 -6.69
N ALA A 111 -22.82 -2.26 -5.68
CA ALA A 111 -22.19 -2.70 -4.45
C ALA A 111 -21.30 -3.94 -4.69
N PRO A 112 -20.16 -4.06 -3.99
CA PRO A 112 -19.34 -5.27 -4.07
C PRO A 112 -20.08 -6.45 -3.44
N GLN A 113 -20.08 -7.60 -4.11
CA GLN A 113 -20.66 -8.84 -3.56
C GLN A 113 -19.69 -9.58 -2.64
N GLU A 114 -18.40 -9.48 -2.94
CA GLU A 114 -17.31 -10.13 -2.21
C GLU A 114 -16.25 -9.11 -1.82
N VAL A 115 -15.64 -9.31 -0.66
CA VAL A 115 -14.53 -8.51 -0.14
C VAL A 115 -13.41 -9.40 0.38
N PRO A 116 -12.17 -8.88 0.48
CA PRO A 116 -11.08 -9.60 1.13
C PRO A 116 -11.46 -10.07 2.55
N SER A 117 -11.06 -11.29 2.91
CA SER A 117 -11.29 -11.82 4.25
C SER A 117 -10.55 -11.05 5.34
N GLY A 118 -11.24 -10.83 6.46
CA GLY A 118 -10.72 -10.04 7.59
C GLY A 118 -10.98 -8.54 7.48
N VAL A 119 -11.79 -8.11 6.52
CA VAL A 119 -12.42 -6.78 6.53
C VAL A 119 -13.57 -6.78 7.54
N ASN A 120 -13.61 -5.78 8.41
CA ASN A 120 -14.60 -5.65 9.47
C ASN A 120 -15.89 -4.96 8.97
N SER A 121 -15.75 -3.81 8.31
CA SER A 121 -16.86 -3.05 7.72
C SER A 121 -16.53 -2.53 6.32
N VAL A 122 -17.56 -2.40 5.49
CA VAL A 122 -17.46 -1.88 4.11
C VAL A 122 -18.24 -0.58 3.98
N PHE A 123 -17.58 0.48 3.52
CA PHE A 123 -18.21 1.73 3.11
C PHE A 123 -18.39 1.75 1.60
N PHE A 124 -19.62 1.66 1.16
CA PHE A 124 -19.97 1.73 -0.25
C PHE A 124 -20.50 3.13 -0.60
N TYR A 125 -19.77 3.87 -1.44
CA TYR A 125 -20.25 5.13 -2.01
C TYR A 125 -20.84 4.85 -3.38
N LYS A 126 -22.16 4.95 -3.47
CA LYS A 126 -22.91 4.69 -4.70
C LYS A 126 -22.88 5.90 -5.61
N SER A 127 -22.30 5.71 -6.79
CA SER A 127 -22.30 6.67 -7.89
C SER A 127 -23.32 6.28 -8.95
N ALA A 128 -23.96 7.26 -9.58
CA ALA A 128 -24.89 6.99 -10.69
C ALA A 128 -24.15 6.55 -11.97
N GLU A 129 -22.97 7.15 -12.21
CA GLU A 129 -22.10 6.86 -13.35
C GLU A 129 -20.75 6.30 -12.87
N THR A 130 -19.92 5.81 -13.78
CA THR A 130 -18.54 5.39 -13.48
C THR A 130 -17.78 6.56 -12.82
N PRO A 131 -17.32 6.43 -11.56
CA PRO A 131 -16.78 7.55 -10.83
C PRO A 131 -15.40 7.94 -11.36
N THR A 132 -15.18 9.25 -11.53
CA THR A 132 -13.85 9.80 -11.86
C THR A 132 -12.90 9.71 -10.67
N ALA A 133 -11.59 9.82 -10.90
CA ALA A 133 -10.60 9.76 -9.83
C ALA A 133 -10.81 10.87 -8.77
N GLU A 134 -11.30 12.03 -9.20
CA GLU A 134 -11.74 13.15 -8.36
C GLU A 134 -12.86 12.73 -7.40
N THR A 135 -13.91 12.13 -7.95
CA THR A 135 -15.08 11.66 -7.21
C THR A 135 -14.68 10.57 -6.21
N VAL A 136 -13.85 9.62 -6.65
CA VAL A 136 -13.33 8.56 -5.77
C VAL A 136 -12.51 9.17 -4.63
N ALA A 137 -11.55 10.05 -4.93
CA ALA A 137 -10.70 10.66 -3.90
C ALA A 137 -11.51 11.46 -2.87
N ALA A 138 -12.56 12.18 -3.29
CA ALA A 138 -13.45 12.90 -2.39
C ALA A 138 -14.25 11.96 -1.47
N CYS A 139 -14.81 10.88 -2.01
CA CYS A 139 -15.52 9.87 -1.23
C CYS A 139 -14.60 9.16 -0.23
N VAL A 140 -13.39 8.82 -0.65
CA VAL A 140 -12.39 8.17 0.22
C VAL A 140 -11.95 9.13 1.33
N ALA A 141 -11.79 10.43 1.05
CA ALA A 141 -11.46 11.42 2.07
C ALA A 141 -12.57 11.55 3.14
N ASP A 142 -13.85 11.48 2.75
CA ASP A 142 -14.98 11.44 3.70
C ASP A 142 -14.93 10.18 4.58
N ALA A 143 -14.64 9.01 3.98
CA ALA A 143 -14.54 7.75 4.70
C ALA A 143 -13.31 7.66 5.61
N ALA A 144 -12.21 8.32 5.23
CA ALA A 144 -10.93 8.25 5.92
C ALA A 144 -10.87 9.03 7.26
N SER A 145 -11.91 9.81 7.57
CA SER A 145 -11.96 10.57 8.83
C SER A 145 -11.88 9.65 10.05
N GLY A 146 -10.82 9.80 10.86
CA GLY A 146 -10.59 8.98 12.04
C GLY A 146 -9.79 7.68 11.80
N TYR A 147 -9.27 7.47 10.59
CA TYR A 147 -8.34 6.38 10.31
C TYR A 147 -6.88 6.83 10.45
N ASP A 148 -6.06 5.98 11.06
CA ASP A 148 -4.62 6.23 11.19
C ASP A 148 -3.89 5.97 9.87
N ARG A 149 -4.34 4.96 9.11
CA ARG A 149 -3.75 4.57 7.84
C ARG A 149 -4.79 4.47 6.75
N ILE A 150 -4.43 4.98 5.58
CA ILE A 150 -5.19 4.79 4.35
C ILE A 150 -4.30 4.03 3.38
N ILE A 151 -4.71 2.80 3.08
CA ILE A 151 -3.92 1.88 2.29
C ILE A 151 -4.62 1.61 0.98
N GLY A 152 -3.90 1.73 -0.13
CA GLY A 152 -4.37 1.23 -1.42
C GLY A 152 -3.29 0.45 -2.14
N THR A 153 -3.55 0.14 -3.40
CA THR A 153 -2.62 -0.60 -4.24
C THR A 153 -1.93 0.32 -5.25
N SER A 154 -0.78 -0.10 -5.76
CA SER A 154 -0.05 0.62 -6.82
C SER A 154 -0.51 0.21 -8.23
N THR A 155 -1.81 -0.06 -8.40
CA THR A 155 -2.45 -0.24 -9.71
C THR A 155 -2.57 1.10 -10.44
N LYS A 156 -3.01 1.11 -11.70
CA LYS A 156 -3.31 2.35 -12.43
C LYS A 156 -4.39 3.18 -11.72
N PHE A 157 -5.39 2.51 -11.13
CA PHE A 157 -6.42 3.15 -10.33
C PHE A 157 -5.82 3.80 -9.06
N GLY A 158 -5.13 3.03 -8.23
CA GLY A 158 -4.55 3.55 -6.98
C GLY A 158 -3.48 4.62 -7.22
N ALA A 159 -2.67 4.50 -8.28
CA ALA A 159 -1.70 5.52 -8.67
C ALA A 159 -2.35 6.86 -9.09
N THR A 160 -3.61 6.83 -9.52
CA THR A 160 -4.37 8.04 -9.88
C THR A 160 -5.12 8.62 -8.68
N VAL A 161 -5.69 7.77 -7.82
CA VAL A 161 -6.55 8.18 -6.70
C VAL A 161 -5.72 8.58 -5.46
N LEU A 162 -4.73 7.78 -5.05
CA LEU A 162 -4.06 7.94 -3.76
C LEU A 162 -3.22 9.22 -3.64
N PRO A 163 -2.47 9.68 -4.66
CA PRO A 163 -1.76 10.96 -4.55
C PRO A 163 -2.71 12.14 -4.39
N ARG A 164 -3.89 12.08 -5.03
CA ARG A 164 -4.91 13.13 -4.91
C ARG A 164 -5.54 13.12 -3.53
N LEU A 165 -5.87 11.93 -3.03
CA LEU A 165 -6.33 11.74 -1.65
C LEU A 165 -5.31 12.29 -0.64
N ALA A 166 -4.03 11.94 -0.81
CA ALA A 166 -2.96 12.42 0.06
C ALA A 166 -2.90 13.95 0.12
N ALA A 167 -3.10 14.62 -1.01
CA ALA A 167 -3.20 16.08 -1.05
C ALA A 167 -4.44 16.61 -0.30
N LEU A 168 -5.60 15.96 -0.42
CA LEU A 168 -6.84 16.35 0.28
C LEU A 168 -6.71 16.23 1.81
N VAL A 169 -6.04 15.18 2.29
CA VAL A 169 -5.83 14.94 3.73
C VAL A 169 -4.51 15.52 4.26
N ASN A 170 -3.77 16.26 3.43
CA ASN A 170 -2.47 16.86 3.74
C ASN A 170 -1.43 15.86 4.30
N ALA A 171 -1.35 14.68 3.69
CA ALA A 171 -0.41 13.61 4.05
C ALA A 171 0.70 13.44 3.00
N SER A 172 1.87 12.97 3.45
CA SER A 172 2.97 12.57 2.54
C SER A 172 2.83 11.10 2.17
N PRO A 173 2.52 10.75 0.90
CA PRO A 173 2.25 9.36 0.54
C PRO A 173 3.55 8.57 0.35
N VAL A 174 3.59 7.32 0.83
CA VAL A 174 4.63 6.35 0.50
C VAL A 174 4.07 5.35 -0.50
N THR A 175 4.58 5.37 -1.73
CA THR A 175 4.02 4.60 -2.85
C THR A 175 4.84 3.38 -3.23
N ASP A 176 4.22 2.42 -3.92
CA ASP A 176 4.87 1.24 -4.53
C ASP A 176 5.71 0.43 -3.54
N ILE A 177 5.18 0.23 -2.34
CA ILE A 177 5.82 -0.57 -1.30
C ILE A 177 5.81 -2.04 -1.73
N THR A 178 6.96 -2.70 -1.62
CA THR A 178 7.13 -4.12 -1.99
C THR A 178 7.44 -5.02 -0.81
N SER A 179 7.81 -4.47 0.34
CA SER A 179 8.05 -5.25 1.56
C SER A 179 7.86 -4.38 2.80
N VAL A 180 7.31 -5.00 3.85
CA VAL A 180 7.18 -4.40 5.19
C VAL A 180 8.28 -4.99 6.07
N ILE A 181 9.11 -4.14 6.67
CA ILE A 181 10.17 -4.57 7.60
C ILE A 181 9.62 -4.59 9.03
N ASP A 182 8.92 -3.51 9.41
CA ASP A 182 8.25 -3.34 10.70
C ASP A 182 7.07 -2.38 10.54
N SER A 183 6.38 -2.05 11.64
CA SER A 183 5.17 -1.22 11.66
C SER A 183 5.34 0.21 11.15
N SER A 184 6.58 0.65 10.96
CA SER A 184 6.94 2.01 10.57
C SER A 184 7.98 2.07 9.45
N THR A 185 8.52 0.92 9.02
CA THR A 185 9.60 0.85 8.05
C THR A 185 9.26 -0.09 6.92
N VAL A 186 9.40 0.39 5.69
CA VAL A 186 9.05 -0.33 4.48
C VAL A 186 10.16 -0.26 3.44
N MET A 187 10.11 -1.16 2.46
CA MET A 187 10.97 -1.09 1.28
C MET A 187 10.15 -0.80 0.03
N ARG A 188 10.71 0.04 -0.84
CA ARG A 188 10.19 0.25 -2.19
C ARG A 188 11.31 0.24 -3.22
N PRO A 189 11.04 -0.19 -4.45
CA PRO A 189 11.99 -0.12 -5.54
C PRO A 189 12.14 1.31 -6.07
N LEU A 190 13.36 1.65 -6.49
CA LEU A 190 13.72 2.84 -7.23
C LEU A 190 14.43 2.44 -8.53
N TYR A 191 14.47 3.35 -9.50
CA TYR A 191 15.16 3.14 -10.79
C TYR A 191 14.73 1.83 -11.50
N ALA A 192 13.42 1.65 -11.68
CA ALA A 192 12.84 0.42 -12.25
C ALA A 192 13.21 -0.88 -11.49
N GLY A 193 13.46 -0.75 -10.18
CA GLY A 193 13.81 -1.85 -9.28
C GLY A 193 15.27 -2.27 -9.34
N ASN A 194 16.16 -1.41 -9.84
CA ASN A 194 17.62 -1.61 -9.74
C ASN A 194 18.18 -1.23 -8.36
N ALA A 195 17.44 -0.42 -7.60
CA ALA A 195 17.74 -0.13 -6.21
C ALA A 195 16.51 -0.39 -5.35
N LEU A 196 16.72 -0.80 -4.10
CA LEU A 196 15.68 -0.87 -3.08
C LEU A 196 15.98 0.19 -2.02
N ALA A 197 14.99 1.05 -1.76
CA ALA A 197 15.09 2.07 -0.72
C ALA A 197 14.35 1.59 0.53
N LYS A 198 15.02 1.67 1.68
CA LYS A 198 14.41 1.52 3.00
C LYS A 198 13.87 2.88 3.43
N ILE A 199 12.56 2.96 3.63
CA ILE A 199 11.83 4.20 3.92
C ILE A 199 11.19 4.09 5.31
N GLN A 200 11.41 5.10 6.14
CA GLN A 200 10.70 5.30 7.39
C GLN A 200 9.39 6.04 7.10
N ILE A 201 8.25 5.45 7.47
CA ILE A 201 6.93 6.09 7.40
C ILE A 201 6.90 7.19 8.46
N GLY A 202 6.41 8.37 8.08
CA GLY A 202 6.24 9.49 9.00
C GLY A 202 5.22 9.19 10.10
N SER A 203 5.40 9.80 11.27
CA SER A 203 4.48 9.66 12.42
C SER A 203 3.19 10.48 12.28
N GLU A 204 3.11 11.36 11.29
CA GLU A 204 1.94 12.20 11.03
C GLU A 204 0.76 11.37 10.50
N LEU A 205 -0.45 11.68 10.98
CA LEU A 205 -1.68 10.98 10.62
C LEU A 205 -2.60 11.87 9.76
N PRO A 206 -3.34 11.30 8.78
CA PRO A 206 -3.31 9.89 8.40
C PRO A 206 -2.08 9.53 7.53
N GLN A 207 -1.59 8.30 7.65
CA GLN A 207 -0.55 7.76 6.77
C GLN A 207 -1.17 7.25 5.47
N VAL A 208 -0.76 7.77 4.31
CA VAL A 208 -1.23 7.29 3.00
C VAL A 208 -0.18 6.38 2.36
N LEU A 209 -0.53 5.12 2.16
CA LEU A 209 0.40 4.10 1.68
C LEU A 209 -0.15 3.40 0.43
N SER A 210 0.71 3.07 -0.52
CA SER A 210 0.35 2.18 -1.63
C SER A 210 1.31 1.00 -1.75
N PHE A 211 0.74 -0.19 -1.91
CA PHE A 211 1.49 -1.44 -1.99
C PHE A 211 1.41 -2.04 -3.38
N ARG A 212 2.51 -2.64 -3.82
CA ARG A 212 2.55 -3.40 -5.06
C ARG A 212 1.77 -4.72 -4.87
N PRO A 213 0.64 -4.94 -5.56
CA PRO A 213 -0.19 -6.13 -5.34
C PRO A 213 0.52 -7.46 -5.53
N THR A 214 1.50 -7.49 -6.44
CA THR A 214 2.24 -8.71 -6.78
C THR A 214 3.28 -9.10 -5.73
N SER A 215 3.62 -8.20 -4.80
CA SER A 215 4.63 -8.44 -3.76
C SER A 215 4.07 -9.05 -2.48
N PHE A 216 2.73 -9.15 -2.35
CA PHE A 216 2.08 -9.65 -1.15
C PHE A 216 1.13 -10.79 -1.50
N ASP A 217 1.05 -11.78 -0.61
CA ASP A 217 0.09 -12.87 -0.74
C ASP A 217 -1.34 -12.34 -0.67
N LYS A 218 -2.24 -12.94 -1.43
CA LYS A 218 -3.64 -12.53 -1.50
C LYS A 218 -4.45 -13.34 -0.49
N VAL A 219 -5.17 -12.66 0.41
CA VAL A 219 -6.17 -13.33 1.24
C VAL A 219 -7.34 -13.84 0.38
N PRO A 220 -8.08 -14.88 0.80
CA PRO A 220 -9.30 -15.29 0.09
C PRO A 220 -10.38 -14.21 0.20
N THR A 221 -11.34 -14.24 -0.72
CA THR A 221 -12.55 -13.40 -0.67
C THR A 221 -13.64 -14.07 0.17
N GLU A 222 -14.51 -13.25 0.77
CA GLU A 222 -15.71 -13.67 1.48
C GLU A 222 -16.89 -12.74 1.15
N ALA A 223 -18.11 -13.22 1.36
CA ALA A 223 -19.31 -12.41 1.18
C ALA A 223 -19.31 -11.22 2.15
N VAL A 224 -19.83 -10.08 1.70
CA VAL A 224 -19.91 -8.87 2.52
C VAL A 224 -20.81 -9.09 3.74
N LYS A 225 -20.27 -8.88 4.94
CA LYS A 225 -20.99 -9.04 6.22
C LYS A 225 -21.67 -7.75 6.69
N ASN A 226 -20.90 -6.66 6.73
CA ASN A 226 -21.34 -5.35 7.20
C ASN A 226 -21.06 -4.30 6.13
N MET A 227 -22.10 -3.72 5.56
CA MET A 227 -21.98 -2.67 4.55
C MET A 227 -22.81 -1.45 4.91
N THR A 228 -22.19 -0.27 4.83
CA THR A 228 -22.85 1.02 4.92
C THR A 228 -22.85 1.67 3.55
N GLU A 229 -24.04 1.91 3.00
CA GLU A 229 -24.20 2.62 1.71
C GLU A 229 -24.37 4.13 1.96
N LYS A 230 -23.63 4.94 1.20
CA LYS A 230 -23.73 6.40 1.16
C LYS A 230 -23.80 6.88 -0.30
N PRO A 231 -24.43 8.04 -0.59
CA PRO A 231 -24.31 8.64 -1.91
C PRO A 231 -22.88 9.11 -2.18
N ALA A 232 -22.39 8.94 -3.41
CA ALA A 232 -21.09 9.45 -3.82
C ALA A 232 -21.02 10.98 -3.81
N ILE A 233 -19.88 11.52 -3.38
CA ILE A 233 -19.54 12.95 -3.46
C ILE A 233 -19.00 13.21 -4.86
N VAL A 234 -19.86 13.69 -5.76
CA VAL A 234 -19.53 13.89 -7.18
C VAL A 234 -18.69 15.16 -7.37
N PHE A 235 -17.61 15.03 -8.12
CA PHE A 235 -16.84 16.19 -8.58
C PHE A 235 -17.32 16.63 -9.97
N GLU A 236 -17.73 17.89 -10.11
CA GLU A 236 -18.38 18.38 -11.34
C GLU A 236 -17.41 18.78 -12.48
N GLY A 237 -16.11 18.93 -12.20
CA GLY A 237 -15.15 19.41 -13.19
C GLY A 237 -14.66 18.36 -14.20
N SER A 238 -15.10 17.11 -14.09
CA SER A 238 -14.71 16.00 -14.96
C SER A 238 -15.87 15.01 -15.09
N LYS A 239 -16.12 14.49 -16.30
CA LYS A 239 -17.16 13.47 -16.54
C LYS A 239 -16.58 12.28 -17.30
N TRP A 240 -17.08 11.09 -16.98
CA TRP A 240 -16.79 9.87 -17.73
C TRP A 240 -17.74 9.76 -18.93
N GLU A 241 -17.20 9.68 -20.14
CA GLU A 241 -17.99 9.58 -21.39
C GLU A 241 -18.05 8.14 -21.93
N GLY A 242 -17.07 7.30 -21.63
CA GLY A 242 -17.01 5.92 -22.11
C GLY A 242 -15.63 5.29 -22.03
N GLU A 243 -15.58 3.98 -22.24
CA GLU A 243 -14.36 3.20 -22.39
C GLU A 243 -14.52 2.13 -23.47
N ASN A 244 -13.43 1.73 -24.09
CA ASN A 244 -13.40 0.62 -25.04
C ASN A 244 -12.49 -0.47 -24.47
N VAL A 245 -13.07 -1.36 -23.67
CA VAL A 245 -12.34 -2.45 -23.00
C VAL A 245 -12.31 -3.66 -23.90
N SER A 246 -11.10 -4.17 -24.17
CA SER A 246 -10.96 -5.44 -24.87
C SER A 246 -11.41 -6.58 -23.95
N LYS A 247 -12.57 -7.18 -24.25
CA LYS A 247 -13.05 -8.36 -23.51
C LYS A 247 -12.22 -9.56 -23.91
N SER A 248 -11.48 -10.11 -22.97
CA SER A 248 -10.84 -11.42 -23.10
C SER A 248 -11.60 -12.44 -22.28
N GLU A 249 -11.77 -13.65 -22.80
CA GLU A 249 -12.27 -14.79 -22.02
C GLU A 249 -11.18 -15.37 -21.10
N ARG A 250 -9.93 -14.90 -21.24
CA ARG A 250 -8.78 -15.35 -20.45
C ARG A 250 -8.66 -14.60 -19.12
N PRO A 251 -7.97 -15.18 -18.12
CA PRO A 251 -7.67 -14.48 -16.88
C PRO A 251 -6.93 -13.16 -17.12
N ASP A 252 -7.13 -12.18 -16.23
CA ASP A 252 -6.35 -10.95 -16.27
C ASP A 252 -4.86 -11.22 -16.00
N LEU A 253 -3.99 -10.51 -16.73
CA LEU A 253 -2.53 -10.66 -16.63
C LEU A 253 -1.98 -10.47 -15.21
N GLN A 254 -2.58 -9.60 -14.38
CA GLN A 254 -2.09 -9.32 -13.02
C GLN A 254 -2.56 -10.37 -12.00
N SER A 255 -3.52 -11.23 -12.35
CA SER A 255 -4.03 -12.31 -11.50
C SER A 255 -3.63 -13.70 -11.96
N ALA A 256 -3.22 -13.86 -13.23
CA ALA A 256 -2.87 -15.15 -13.81
C ALA A 256 -1.67 -15.84 -13.13
N ALA A 257 -1.81 -17.13 -12.87
CA ALA A 257 -0.72 -17.96 -12.35
C ALA A 257 0.31 -18.35 -13.43
N VAL A 258 -0.12 -18.38 -14.69
CA VAL A 258 0.71 -18.64 -15.87
C VAL A 258 0.50 -17.50 -16.86
N VAL A 259 1.59 -16.94 -17.38
CA VAL A 259 1.56 -15.95 -18.46
C VAL A 259 2.43 -16.44 -19.61
N VAL A 260 1.84 -16.58 -20.79
CA VAL A 260 2.58 -16.84 -22.03
C VAL A 260 2.63 -15.54 -22.81
N SER A 261 3.81 -14.98 -23.03
CA SER A 261 3.98 -13.65 -23.59
C SER A 261 4.74 -13.64 -24.90
N GLY A 262 4.16 -12.96 -25.90
CA GLY A 262 4.71 -12.81 -27.24
C GLY A 262 5.46 -11.49 -27.45
N GLY A 263 6.59 -11.56 -28.14
CA GLY A 263 7.36 -10.39 -28.55
C GLY A 263 7.18 -10.01 -30.02
N ARG A 264 8.01 -9.08 -30.48
CA ARG A 264 8.12 -8.74 -31.91
C ARG A 264 8.47 -9.96 -32.77
N GLY A 265 9.12 -10.97 -32.19
CA GLY A 265 9.43 -12.23 -32.87
C GLY A 265 8.21 -12.96 -33.44
N MET A 266 7.00 -12.71 -32.91
CA MET A 266 5.76 -13.33 -33.41
C MET A 266 5.40 -12.90 -34.84
N GLY A 267 5.90 -11.76 -35.32
CA GLY A 267 5.73 -11.30 -36.70
C GLY A 267 4.34 -10.77 -37.07
N SER A 268 3.26 -11.40 -36.61
CA SER A 268 1.87 -10.98 -36.84
C SER A 268 0.98 -11.29 -35.64
N GLY A 269 -0.20 -10.66 -35.58
CA GLY A 269 -1.22 -10.96 -34.56
C GLY A 269 -1.80 -12.36 -34.68
N GLU A 270 -1.93 -12.90 -35.90
CA GLU A 270 -2.44 -14.26 -36.16
C GLU A 270 -1.63 -15.34 -35.43
N ASN A 271 -0.30 -15.13 -35.34
CA ASN A 271 0.61 -16.07 -34.69
C ASN A 271 0.46 -16.09 -33.16
N PHE A 272 -0.25 -15.14 -32.54
CA PHE A 272 -0.56 -15.20 -31.11
C PHE A 272 -1.48 -16.37 -30.75
N SER A 273 -2.21 -16.94 -31.73
CA SER A 273 -2.94 -18.21 -31.55
C SER A 273 -2.06 -19.35 -31.02
N LEU A 274 -0.78 -19.39 -31.41
CA LEU A 274 0.18 -20.38 -30.89
C LEU A 274 0.43 -20.21 -29.38
N LEU A 275 0.42 -18.97 -28.90
CA LEU A 275 0.60 -18.64 -27.48
C LEU A 275 -0.66 -18.93 -26.69
N GLU A 276 -1.82 -18.70 -27.30
CA GLU A 276 -3.12 -19.06 -26.74
C GLU A 276 -3.23 -20.57 -26.53
N GLU A 277 -2.89 -21.38 -27.54
CA GLU A 277 -2.89 -22.84 -27.43
C GLU A 277 -1.93 -23.36 -26.35
N LEU A 278 -0.75 -22.74 -26.23
CA LEU A 278 0.20 -23.08 -25.18
C LEU A 278 -0.33 -22.68 -23.80
N ALA A 279 -0.95 -21.50 -23.69
CA ALA A 279 -1.56 -21.05 -22.43
C ALA A 279 -2.70 -21.97 -22.00
N ASP A 280 -3.49 -22.49 -22.94
CA ASP A 280 -4.55 -23.46 -22.68
C ASP A 280 -3.97 -24.81 -22.23
N ALA A 281 -2.92 -25.29 -22.89
CA ALA A 281 -2.21 -26.52 -22.48
C ALA A 281 -1.64 -26.41 -21.06
N LEU A 282 -1.23 -25.21 -20.64
CA LEU A 282 -0.72 -24.93 -19.30
C LEU A 282 -1.82 -24.61 -18.27
N GLY A 283 -3.07 -24.97 -18.54
CA GLY A 283 -4.19 -24.85 -17.61
C GLY A 283 -4.97 -23.54 -17.71
N GLY A 284 -5.00 -22.91 -18.88
CA GLY A 284 -5.79 -21.69 -19.14
C GLY A 284 -5.12 -20.41 -18.67
N GLY A 285 -3.82 -20.27 -18.93
CA GLY A 285 -3.05 -19.06 -18.61
C GLY A 285 -3.49 -17.80 -19.36
N ALA A 286 -3.01 -16.65 -18.90
CA ALA A 286 -3.17 -15.39 -19.61
C ALA A 286 -2.13 -15.25 -20.73
N VAL A 287 -2.50 -14.53 -21.79
CA VAL A 287 -1.58 -14.19 -22.89
C VAL A 287 -1.15 -12.73 -22.75
N GLY A 288 0.15 -12.51 -22.75
CA GLY A 288 0.76 -11.18 -22.66
C GLY A 288 1.54 -10.81 -23.92
N ALA A 289 2.01 -9.58 -23.97
CA ALA A 289 2.79 -9.08 -25.09
C ALA A 289 3.83 -8.05 -24.69
N SER A 290 4.95 -8.01 -25.41
CA SER A 290 5.88 -6.90 -25.31
C SER A 290 5.28 -5.64 -25.95
N ARG A 291 5.73 -4.46 -25.49
CA ARG A 291 5.38 -3.18 -26.12
C ARG A 291 5.64 -3.17 -27.64
N ALA A 292 6.72 -3.81 -28.10
CA ALA A 292 7.04 -3.87 -29.52
C ALA A 292 5.99 -4.62 -30.36
N ALA A 293 5.25 -5.57 -29.78
CA ALA A 293 4.15 -6.26 -30.47
C ALA A 293 2.88 -5.40 -30.47
N VAL A 294 2.62 -4.68 -29.38
CA VAL A 294 1.50 -3.72 -29.28
C VAL A 294 1.68 -2.54 -30.23
N ASP A 295 2.86 -1.94 -30.24
CA ASP A 295 3.20 -0.81 -31.14
C ASP A 295 3.13 -1.24 -32.63
N ALA A 296 3.31 -2.53 -32.92
CA ALA A 296 3.14 -3.11 -34.25
C ALA A 296 1.68 -3.48 -34.61
N GLY A 297 0.73 -3.20 -33.72
CA GLY A 297 -0.70 -3.50 -33.93
C GLY A 297 -1.05 -4.98 -33.88
N MET A 298 -0.17 -5.84 -33.34
CA MET A 298 -0.42 -7.29 -33.28
C MET A 298 -1.49 -7.65 -32.24
N VAL A 299 -1.54 -6.90 -31.14
CA VAL A 299 -2.36 -7.16 -29.96
C VAL A 299 -2.71 -5.85 -29.24
N PRO A 300 -3.83 -5.80 -28.49
CA PRO A 300 -4.25 -4.60 -27.77
C PRO A 300 -3.29 -4.23 -26.62
N ASN A 301 -3.34 -2.97 -26.18
CA ASN A 301 -2.52 -2.45 -25.09
C ASN A 301 -2.77 -3.16 -23.75
N ASP A 302 -3.96 -3.72 -23.55
CA ASP A 302 -4.33 -4.44 -22.33
C ASP A 302 -3.50 -5.72 -22.09
N MET A 303 -2.89 -6.25 -23.15
CA MET A 303 -1.98 -7.40 -23.10
C MET A 303 -0.53 -6.99 -22.82
N GLN A 304 -0.22 -5.69 -22.78
CA GLN A 304 1.16 -5.22 -22.65
C GLN A 304 1.73 -5.55 -21.27
N VAL A 305 2.88 -6.22 -21.24
CA VAL A 305 3.69 -6.44 -20.03
C VAL A 305 4.90 -5.51 -20.05
N GLY A 306 5.24 -4.93 -18.89
CA GLY A 306 6.41 -4.07 -18.73
C GLY A 306 6.12 -2.81 -17.91
N GLN A 307 7.11 -1.92 -17.82
CA GLN A 307 7.07 -0.67 -17.05
C GLN A 307 5.87 0.22 -17.39
N THR A 308 5.54 0.33 -18.68
CA THR A 308 4.41 1.14 -19.18
C THR A 308 3.15 0.30 -19.41
N GLY A 309 3.21 -1.01 -19.16
CA GLY A 309 2.12 -1.96 -19.27
C GLY A 309 1.65 -2.43 -17.90
N LYS A 310 1.29 -3.72 -17.82
CA LYS A 310 0.97 -4.41 -16.59
C LYS A 310 2.26 -5.02 -16.00
N VAL A 311 2.42 -4.85 -14.68
CA VAL A 311 3.42 -5.58 -13.90
C VAL A 311 2.77 -6.88 -13.43
N VAL A 312 3.44 -8.00 -13.70
CA VAL A 312 2.96 -9.35 -13.43
C VAL A 312 4.02 -10.13 -12.63
N ALA A 313 3.58 -11.05 -11.78
CA ALA A 313 4.45 -11.96 -11.05
C ALA A 313 3.83 -13.38 -11.00
N PRO A 314 3.61 -14.02 -12.16
CA PRO A 314 3.07 -15.37 -12.22
C PRO A 314 4.02 -16.41 -11.61
N LYS A 315 3.48 -17.61 -11.38
CA LYS A 315 4.29 -18.78 -11.06
C LYS A 315 5.16 -19.19 -12.26
N LEU A 316 4.63 -19.06 -13.47
CA LEU A 316 5.33 -19.36 -14.71
C LEU A 316 5.15 -18.22 -15.72
N TYR A 317 6.26 -17.69 -16.23
CA TYR A 317 6.29 -16.74 -17.33
C TYR A 317 7.03 -17.34 -18.52
N VAL A 318 6.36 -17.49 -19.66
CA VAL A 318 6.96 -17.99 -20.90
C VAL A 318 7.15 -16.82 -21.86
N ALA A 319 8.39 -16.38 -22.08
CA ALA A 319 8.76 -15.30 -22.97
C ALA A 319 9.11 -15.84 -24.37
N VAL A 320 8.22 -15.63 -25.35
CA VAL A 320 8.36 -16.13 -26.72
C VAL A 320 8.71 -15.00 -27.67
N GLY A 321 9.91 -15.05 -28.26
CA GLY A 321 10.36 -14.02 -29.22
C GLY A 321 10.52 -12.63 -28.63
N ILE A 322 10.78 -12.55 -27.31
CA ILE A 322 11.00 -11.30 -26.56
C ILE A 322 12.50 -11.12 -26.35
N SER A 323 13.04 -9.94 -26.67
CA SER A 323 14.47 -9.66 -26.51
C SER A 323 14.90 -9.42 -25.06
N GLY A 324 13.99 -8.99 -24.18
CA GLY A 324 14.30 -8.71 -22.78
C GLY A 324 14.84 -7.29 -22.55
N ALA A 325 14.28 -6.28 -23.23
CA ALA A 325 14.58 -4.89 -22.90
C ALA A 325 14.24 -4.60 -21.42
N ILE A 326 15.02 -3.73 -20.77
CA ILE A 326 14.88 -3.42 -19.33
C ILE A 326 13.44 -3.03 -18.95
N GLN A 327 12.75 -2.31 -19.83
CA GLN A 327 11.37 -1.89 -19.62
C GLN A 327 10.37 -3.06 -19.66
N HIS A 328 10.67 -4.13 -20.41
CA HIS A 328 9.88 -5.37 -20.36
C HIS A 328 10.18 -6.13 -19.08
N LEU A 329 11.48 -6.31 -18.78
CA LEU A 329 11.95 -7.06 -17.61
C LEU A 329 11.41 -6.49 -16.30
N SER A 330 11.35 -5.16 -16.15
CA SER A 330 10.81 -4.53 -14.94
C SER A 330 9.36 -4.88 -14.64
N GLY A 331 8.61 -5.39 -15.63
CA GLY A 331 7.22 -5.81 -15.46
C GLY A 331 7.03 -7.32 -15.26
N MET A 332 8.08 -8.14 -15.35
CA MET A 332 7.96 -9.60 -15.25
C MET A 332 9.11 -10.32 -14.52
N LYS A 333 10.17 -9.60 -14.12
CA LYS A 333 11.34 -10.18 -13.43
C LYS A 333 11.02 -10.83 -12.08
N ASP A 334 9.91 -10.43 -11.47
CA ASP A 334 9.45 -10.97 -10.19
C ASP A 334 8.65 -12.29 -10.36
N SER A 335 8.58 -12.84 -11.58
CA SER A 335 7.98 -14.16 -11.84
C SER A 335 8.80 -15.26 -11.19
N LYS A 336 8.14 -16.31 -10.66
CA LYS A 336 8.85 -17.40 -9.95
C LYS A 336 9.69 -18.28 -10.87
N THR A 337 9.24 -18.47 -12.11
CA THR A 337 9.95 -19.24 -13.13
C THR A 337 9.80 -18.56 -14.48
N ILE A 338 10.91 -18.24 -15.12
CA ILE A 338 10.99 -17.57 -16.41
C ILE A 338 11.57 -18.55 -17.43
N VAL A 339 10.77 -18.87 -18.45
CA VAL A 339 11.19 -19.66 -19.61
C VAL A 339 11.31 -18.72 -20.80
N ALA A 340 12.43 -18.74 -21.51
CA ALA A 340 12.67 -17.90 -22.68
C ALA A 340 12.88 -18.75 -23.95
N ILE A 341 12.16 -18.42 -25.02
CA ILE A 341 12.32 -19.00 -26.35
C ILE A 341 12.69 -17.87 -27.30
N ASN A 342 13.91 -17.90 -27.83
CA ASN A 342 14.39 -16.88 -28.77
C ASN A 342 15.36 -17.48 -29.78
N LYS A 343 15.36 -16.97 -31.01
CA LYS A 343 16.32 -17.39 -32.05
C LYS A 343 17.72 -16.82 -31.83
N ASP A 344 17.81 -15.68 -31.15
CA ASP A 344 19.06 -14.97 -30.89
C ASP A 344 19.64 -15.43 -29.54
N PRO A 345 20.75 -16.20 -29.52
CA PRO A 345 21.35 -16.69 -28.28
C PRO A 345 21.87 -15.57 -27.37
N GLU A 346 22.12 -14.37 -27.91
CA GLU A 346 22.63 -13.22 -27.16
C GLU A 346 21.50 -12.31 -26.65
N ALA A 347 20.23 -12.73 -26.76
CA ALA A 347 19.10 -11.94 -26.31
C ALA A 347 19.16 -11.69 -24.79
N PRO A 348 19.07 -10.42 -24.33
CA PRO A 348 19.11 -10.07 -22.90
C PRO A 348 18.11 -10.81 -22.00
N ILE A 349 17.00 -11.31 -22.54
CA ILE A 349 16.02 -12.12 -21.79
C ILE A 349 16.67 -13.35 -21.14
N PHE A 350 17.71 -13.94 -21.75
CA PHE A 350 18.40 -15.10 -21.19
C PHE A 350 19.19 -14.79 -19.92
N GLN A 351 19.49 -13.52 -19.64
CA GLN A 351 20.17 -13.13 -18.40
C GLN A 351 19.28 -13.27 -17.16
N VAL A 352 17.96 -13.31 -17.36
CA VAL A 352 16.97 -13.44 -16.27
C VAL A 352 16.14 -14.71 -16.36
N ALA A 353 16.31 -15.51 -17.42
CA ALA A 353 15.55 -16.73 -17.63
C ALA A 353 16.12 -17.88 -16.81
N ASP A 354 15.26 -18.62 -16.11
CA ASP A 354 15.63 -19.87 -15.44
C ASP A 354 15.87 -20.99 -16.46
N TYR A 355 15.10 -20.98 -17.56
CA TYR A 355 15.24 -21.92 -18.68
C TYR A 355 15.27 -21.17 -20.00
N GLY A 356 16.27 -21.45 -20.84
CA GLY A 356 16.40 -20.85 -22.16
C GLY A 356 16.44 -21.90 -23.27
N LEU A 357 15.63 -21.70 -24.32
CA LEU A 357 15.68 -22.48 -25.56
C LEU A 357 16.04 -21.55 -26.71
N VAL A 358 17.18 -21.81 -27.33
CA VAL A 358 17.63 -21.09 -28.53
C VAL A 358 17.11 -21.81 -29.76
N GLY A 359 16.27 -21.14 -30.55
CA GLY A 359 15.76 -21.69 -31.81
C GLY A 359 14.52 -20.97 -32.33
N ASP A 360 13.92 -21.58 -33.36
CA ASP A 360 12.73 -21.02 -34.00
C ASP A 360 11.48 -21.25 -33.16
N LEU A 361 10.83 -20.16 -32.75
CA LEU A 361 9.61 -20.20 -31.95
C LEU A 361 8.46 -20.91 -32.69
N PHE A 362 8.39 -20.83 -34.01
CA PHE A 362 7.32 -21.47 -34.80
C PHE A 362 7.44 -22.99 -34.84
N THR A 363 8.60 -23.53 -34.50
CA THR A 363 8.81 -24.98 -34.35
C THR A 363 8.71 -25.39 -32.88
N ILE A 364 9.39 -24.65 -32.00
CA ILE A 364 9.51 -25.01 -30.58
C ILE A 364 8.17 -24.89 -29.84
N VAL A 365 7.41 -23.81 -30.06
CA VAL A 365 6.16 -23.57 -29.32
C VAL A 365 5.13 -24.68 -29.59
N PRO A 366 4.84 -25.06 -30.85
CA PRO A 366 3.96 -26.20 -31.12
C PRO A 366 4.44 -27.52 -30.53
N GLU A 367 5.74 -27.83 -30.62
CA GLU A 367 6.30 -29.07 -30.05
C GLU A 367 6.15 -29.10 -28.51
N MET A 368 6.43 -27.97 -27.86
CA MET A 368 6.23 -27.80 -26.42
C MET A 368 4.77 -27.97 -26.04
N THR A 369 3.84 -27.34 -26.77
CA THR A 369 2.40 -27.48 -26.56
C THR A 369 1.96 -28.94 -26.64
N GLN A 370 2.45 -29.70 -27.63
CA GLN A 370 2.13 -31.12 -27.76
C GLN A 370 2.63 -31.95 -26.57
N LYS A 371 3.87 -31.71 -26.13
CA LYS A 371 4.45 -32.42 -24.97
C LYS A 371 3.82 -32.08 -23.63
N VAL A 372 3.26 -30.87 -23.50
CA VAL A 372 2.53 -30.47 -22.28
C VAL A 372 1.14 -31.10 -22.24
N LYS A 373 0.51 -31.32 -23.41
CA LYS A 373 -0.80 -31.96 -23.52
C LYS A 373 -0.76 -33.48 -23.31
N SER A 374 0.40 -34.13 -23.54
CA SER A 374 0.63 -35.56 -23.32
C SER A 374 0.92 -35.88 -21.87
#